data_AF-A0A7W0Y1U4-F1
#
_entry.id   AF-A0A7W0Y1U4-F1
#
_cell.length_a   1.000
_cell.length_b   1.000
_cell.length_c   1.000
_cell.angle_alpha   90.00
_cell.angle_beta   90.00
_cell.angle_gamma   90.00
#
_symmetry.space_group_name_H-M   'P 1'
#
loop_
_entity.id
_entity.type
_entity.pdbx_description
1 polymer ?
#
loop_
_entity_poly.entity_id
_entity_poly.type
_entity_poly.pdbx_seq_one_letter_code
_entity_poly.pdbx_strand_id
1 'polypeptide(L)'
;MAIVNRTPDSFFDHGKTFELDEAVLAALRARAAGAGWVDIGGVPFSPDTPEVSAETEIARVVPVVEAVAGVSDIVISVDTFRPEVARRCIAAGAAVI
;
A
#
# COMPACT_ATOMS: atom_id res chain seq x y z
N MET A 1 3.86 -12.06 5.52
CA MET A 1 3.59 -10.85 4.74
C MET A 1 2.11 -10.84 4.44
N ALA A 2 1.43 -9.72 4.68
CA ALA A 2 0.06 -9.52 4.21
C ALA A 2 0.08 -8.49 3.08
N ILE A 3 -0.81 -8.64 2.09
CA ILE A 3 -0.85 -7.76 0.91
C ILE A 3 -2.02 -6.79 1.07
N VAL A 4 -1.80 -5.51 0.77
CA VAL A 4 -2.82 -4.45 0.76
C VAL A 4 -2.74 -3.71 -0.57
N ASN A 5 -3.72 -3.93 -1.44
CA ASN A 5 -3.73 -3.35 -2.80
C ASN A 5 -4.69 -2.17 -2.90
N ARG A 6 -4.13 -0.97 -3.09
CA ARG A 6 -4.90 0.27 -3.29
C ARG A 6 -5.22 0.49 -4.76
N THR A 7 -5.90 -0.47 -5.38
CA THR A 7 -6.31 -0.39 -6.78
C THR A 7 -7.82 -0.58 -6.91
N PRO A 8 -8.50 0.27 -7.72
CA PRO A 8 -9.97 0.23 -7.84
C PRO A 8 -10.47 -1.05 -8.53
N ASP A 9 -9.59 -1.74 -9.23
CA ASP A 9 -9.80 -2.90 -10.08
C ASP A 9 -8.98 -4.12 -9.64
N SER A 10 -8.53 -4.15 -8.38
CA SER A 10 -7.76 -5.27 -7.82
C SER A 10 -8.44 -6.62 -8.08
N PHE A 11 -7.77 -7.47 -8.85
CA PHE A 11 -8.23 -8.83 -9.17
C PHE A 11 -8.36 -9.72 -7.93
N PHE A 12 -7.57 -9.45 -6.88
CA PHE A 12 -7.48 -10.29 -5.68
C PHE A 12 -8.57 -10.01 -4.65
N ASP A 13 -8.95 -8.73 -4.45
CA ASP A 13 -9.91 -8.33 -3.41
C ASP A 13 -11.11 -7.52 -3.94
N HIS A 14 -11.23 -7.33 -5.26
CA HIS A 14 -12.27 -6.53 -5.91
C HIS A 14 -12.30 -5.06 -5.45
N GLY A 15 -11.14 -4.48 -5.13
CA GLY A 15 -11.03 -3.07 -4.71
C GLY A 15 -11.54 -2.81 -3.30
N LYS A 16 -11.74 -3.86 -2.48
CA LYS A 16 -12.18 -3.74 -1.08
C LYS A 16 -11.29 -2.82 -0.24
N THR A 17 -10.02 -2.68 -0.62
CA THR A 17 -9.05 -1.83 0.07
C THR A 17 -8.70 -0.56 -0.71
N PHE A 18 -9.52 -0.15 -1.69
CA PHE A 18 -9.26 1.09 -2.44
C PHE A 18 -9.38 2.35 -1.57
N GLU A 19 -10.45 2.43 -0.77
CA GLU A 19 -10.64 3.54 0.17
C GLU A 19 -9.54 3.57 1.23
N LEU A 20 -9.13 4.77 1.63
CA LEU A 20 -8.01 4.95 2.58
C LEU A 20 -8.26 4.20 3.88
N ASP A 21 -9.42 4.42 4.48
CA ASP A 21 -9.76 3.82 5.77
C ASP A 21 -9.78 2.29 5.68
N GLU A 22 -10.25 1.71 4.56
CA GLU A 22 -10.27 0.27 4.37
C GLU A 22 -8.87 -0.33 4.19
N ALA A 23 -7.97 0.34 3.45
CA ALA A 23 -6.56 -0.09 3.36
C ALA A 23 -5.85 -0.05 4.72
N VAL A 24 -6.05 1.02 5.47
CA VAL A 24 -5.49 1.16 6.82
C VAL A 24 -6.05 0.07 7.73
N LEU A 25 -7.36 -0.13 7.74
CA LEU A 25 -8.00 -1.20 8.52
C LEU A 25 -7.51 -2.58 8.10
N ALA A 26 -7.28 -2.84 6.81
CA ALA A 26 -6.74 -4.11 6.34
C ALA A 26 -5.32 -4.36 6.89
N ALA A 27 -4.44 -3.35 6.88
CA ALA A 27 -3.10 -3.46 7.45
C ALA A 27 -3.13 -3.71 8.97
N LEU A 28 -4.01 -3.01 9.70
CA LEU A 28 -4.17 -3.19 11.15
C LEU A 28 -4.78 -4.55 11.51
N ARG A 29 -5.76 -5.03 10.73
CA ARG A 29 -6.32 -6.38 10.87
C ARG A 29 -5.24 -7.44 10.60
N ALA A 30 -4.40 -7.24 9.59
CA ALA A 30 -3.28 -8.13 9.32
C ALA A 30 -2.30 -8.19 10.50
N ARG A 31 -1.96 -7.03 11.08
CA ARG A 31 -1.13 -6.96 12.30
C ARG A 31 -1.78 -7.71 13.46
N ALA A 32 -3.06 -7.48 13.72
CA ALA A 32 -3.81 -8.16 14.78
C ALA A 32 -3.89 -9.69 14.56
N ALA A 33 -3.90 -10.13 13.31
CA ALA A 33 -3.84 -11.55 12.93
C ALA A 33 -2.42 -12.16 13.00
N GLY A 34 -1.41 -11.40 13.43
CA GLY A 34 -0.04 -11.87 13.63
C GLY A 34 0.90 -11.64 12.44
N ALA A 35 0.52 -10.86 11.43
CA ALA A 35 1.44 -10.50 10.36
C ALA A 35 2.60 -9.65 10.91
N GLY A 36 3.84 -10.04 10.57
CA GLY A 36 5.05 -9.27 10.91
C GLY A 36 5.31 -8.08 9.98
N TRP A 37 4.75 -8.11 8.77
CA TRP A 37 4.87 -7.04 7.77
C TRP A 37 3.71 -7.06 6.79
N VAL A 38 3.40 -5.87 6.27
CA VAL A 38 2.44 -5.63 5.17
C VAL A 38 3.17 -5.10 3.95
N ASP A 39 2.66 -5.43 2.77
CA ASP A 39 3.16 -4.98 1.48
C ASP A 39 2.06 -4.21 0.76
N ILE A 40 2.31 -2.92 0.52
CA ILE A 40 1.30 -1.95 0.03
C ILE A 40 1.59 -1.61 -1.42
N GLY A 41 0.66 -1.96 -2.32
CA GLY A 41 0.77 -1.70 -3.76
C GLY A 41 -0.26 -0.69 -4.25
N GLY A 42 0.15 0.26 -5.09
CA GLY A 42 -0.73 1.28 -5.70
C GLY A 42 -1.04 1.05 -7.19
N VAL A 43 -0.38 0.07 -7.81
CA VAL A 43 -0.43 -0.21 -9.25
C VAL A 43 -0.94 -1.64 -9.47
N PRO A 44 -1.96 -1.85 -10.32
CA PRO A 44 -2.42 -3.20 -10.63
C PRO A 44 -1.36 -3.98 -11.40
N PHE A 45 -1.17 -5.25 -11.04
CA PHE A 45 -0.40 -6.19 -11.85
C PHE A 45 -1.29 -6.78 -12.95
N SER A 46 -1.68 -5.96 -13.93
CA SER A 46 -2.49 -6.40 -15.08
C SER A 46 -2.05 -5.73 -16.38
N PRO A 47 -1.87 -6.49 -17.47
CA PRO A 47 -1.44 -5.98 -18.77
C PRO A 47 -2.45 -5.02 -19.40
N ASP A 48 -3.71 -5.06 -18.97
CA ASP A 48 -4.80 -4.25 -19.52
C ASP A 48 -5.01 -2.94 -18.75
N THR A 49 -4.17 -2.67 -17.74
CA THR A 49 -4.34 -1.48 -16.90
C THR A 49 -3.77 -0.26 -17.60
N PRO A 50 -4.52 0.86 -17.69
CA PRO A 50 -3.96 2.14 -18.11
C PRO A 50 -2.75 2.51 -17.25
N GLU A 51 -1.76 3.16 -17.87
CA GLU A 51 -0.57 3.59 -17.15
C GLU A 51 -0.92 4.46 -15.94
N VAL A 52 -0.50 4.02 -14.75
CA VAL A 52 -0.65 4.78 -13.51
C VAL A 52 0.55 5.70 -13.37
N SER A 53 0.32 7.02 -13.34
CA SER A 53 1.40 8.00 -13.12
C SER A 53 1.98 7.86 -11.71
N ALA A 54 3.22 8.33 -11.52
CA ALA A 54 3.85 8.31 -10.22
C ALA A 54 3.11 9.15 -9.18
N GLU A 55 2.57 10.31 -9.57
CA GLU A 55 1.75 11.14 -8.68
C GLU A 55 0.49 10.41 -8.23
N THR A 56 -0.13 9.66 -9.14
CA THR A 56 -1.32 8.86 -8.83
C THR A 56 -0.99 7.73 -7.87
N GLU A 57 0.13 7.03 -8.10
CA GLU A 57 0.62 5.99 -7.20
C GLU A 57 0.96 6.56 -5.83
N ILE A 58 1.69 7.68 -5.75
CA ILE A 58 1.99 8.42 -4.51
C ILE A 58 0.69 8.74 -3.75
N ALA A 59 -0.31 9.29 -4.43
CA ALA A 59 -1.59 9.64 -3.80
C ALA A 59 -2.33 8.41 -3.25
N ARG A 60 -2.11 7.23 -3.84
CA ARG A 60 -2.64 5.95 -3.35
C ARG A 60 -1.84 5.42 -2.18
N VAL A 61 -0.52 5.32 -2.25
CA VAL A 61 0.24 4.56 -1.24
C VAL A 61 0.66 5.38 -0.04
N VAL A 62 1.10 6.64 -0.23
CA VAL A 62 1.71 7.44 0.86
C VAL A 62 0.74 7.66 2.04
N PRO A 63 -0.53 8.02 1.84
CA PRO A 63 -1.44 8.23 2.97
C PRO A 63 -1.68 6.95 3.80
N VAL A 64 -1.60 5.76 3.19
CA VAL A 64 -1.72 4.49 3.93
C VAL A 64 -0.48 4.28 4.78
N VAL A 65 0.71 4.50 4.21
CA VAL A 65 1.98 4.36 4.92
C VAL A 65 2.00 5.29 6.14
N GLU A 66 1.68 6.58 5.97
CA GLU A 66 1.65 7.56 7.05
C GLU A 66 0.68 7.16 8.16
N ALA A 67 -0.55 6.76 7.79
CA ALA A 67 -1.58 6.39 8.75
C ALA A 67 -1.21 5.11 9.52
N VAL A 68 -0.69 4.08 8.84
CA VAL A 68 -0.31 2.80 9.47
C VAL A 68 0.92 2.99 10.35
N ALA A 69 1.95 3.70 9.88
CA ALA A 69 3.16 3.98 10.65
C ALA A 69 2.87 4.80 11.92
N GLY A 70 1.87 5.67 11.89
CA GLY A 70 1.48 6.50 13.04
C GLY A 70 0.79 5.73 14.16
N VAL A 71 0.24 4.53 13.91
CA VAL A 71 -0.64 3.83 14.88
C VAL A 71 -0.30 2.34 15.06
N SER A 72 0.73 1.83 14.38
CA SER A 72 1.11 0.42 14.39
C SER A 72 2.64 0.25 14.35
N ASP A 73 3.11 -0.87 14.89
CA ASP A 73 4.51 -1.30 14.86
C ASP A 73 4.80 -2.30 13.72
N ILE A 74 3.81 -2.58 12.85
CA ILE A 74 3.99 -3.49 11.73
C ILE A 74 5.02 -2.93 10.74
N VAL A 75 5.91 -3.80 10.24
CA VAL A 75 6.86 -3.41 9.19
C VAL A 75 6.09 -3.14 7.89
N ILE A 76 6.34 -1.98 7.27
CA ILE A 76 5.69 -1.56 6.04
C ILE A 76 6.66 -1.73 4.87
N SER A 77 6.29 -2.59 3.93
CA SER A 77 6.85 -2.70 2.58
C SER A 77 5.96 -1.95 1.60
N VAL A 78 6.55 -1.33 0.57
CA VAL A 78 5.81 -0.70 -0.53
C VAL A 78 6.28 -1.28 -1.85
N ASP A 79 5.39 -2.02 -2.50
CA ASP A 79 5.61 -2.58 -3.84
C ASP A 79 5.57 -1.46 -4.88
N THR A 80 6.75 -0.95 -5.22
CA THR A 80 6.91 0.05 -6.28
C THR A 80 8.24 -0.13 -7.00
N PHE A 81 8.22 0.06 -8.31
CA PHE A 81 9.41 0.14 -9.15
C PHE A 81 9.85 1.58 -9.41
N ARG A 82 9.10 2.58 -8.92
CA ARG A 82 9.34 3.99 -9.21
C ARG A 82 10.16 4.65 -8.09
N PRO A 83 11.37 5.17 -8.37
CA PRO A 83 12.24 5.74 -7.33
C PRO A 83 11.68 7.00 -6.64
N GLU A 84 10.77 7.74 -7.27
CA GLU A 84 10.09 8.88 -6.62
C GLU A 84 9.01 8.43 -5.63
N VAL A 85 8.24 7.39 -5.95
CA VAL A 85 7.28 6.77 -5.04
C VAL A 85 8.02 6.19 -3.84
N ALA A 86 9.06 5.39 -4.08
CA ALA A 86 9.90 4.80 -3.04
C ALA A 86 10.45 5.85 -2.07
N ARG A 87 11.01 6.96 -2.57
CA ARG A 87 11.53 8.06 -1.74
C ARG A 87 10.45 8.68 -0.84
N ARG A 88 9.24 8.86 -1.35
CA ARG A 88 8.13 9.45 -0.57
C ARG A 88 7.60 8.48 0.48
N CYS A 89 7.50 7.19 0.15
CA CYS A 89 7.09 6.15 1.07
C CYS A 89 8.07 5.93 2.21
N ILE A 90 9.38 5.92 1.92
CA ILE A 90 10.42 5.84 2.97
C ILE A 90 10.30 7.03 3.93
N ALA A 91 10.13 8.25 3.39
CA ALA A 91 9.94 9.44 4.22
C ALA A 91 8.66 9.38 5.08
N ALA A 92 7.63 8.67 4.61
CA ALA A 92 6.37 8.45 5.32
C ALA A 92 6.43 7.33 6.38
N GLY A 93 7.48 6.51 6.40
CA GLY A 93 7.66 5.44 7.37
C GLY A 93 7.74 4.01 6.80
N ALA A 94 7.82 3.85 5.47
CA ALA A 94 8.12 2.55 4.88
C ALA A 94 9.55 2.11 5.22
N ALA A 95 9.72 0.84 5.54
CA ALA A 95 11.00 0.23 5.92
C ALA A 95 11.58 -0.65 4.82
N VAL A 96 10.74 -1.11 3.88
CA VAL A 96 11.10 -1.95 2.74
C VAL A 96 10.47 -1.37 1.47
N ILE A 97 11.17 -1.52 0.34
CA ILE A 97 10.70 -1.25 -1.02
C ILE A 97 10.88 -2.53 -1.82
#